data_AF-A0A2N3ITZ6-F1
#
_entry.id   AF-A0A2N3ITZ6-F1
#
_cell.length_a   1.000
_cell.length_b   1.000
_cell.length_c   1.000
_cell.angle_alpha   90.00
_cell.angle_beta   90.00
_cell.angle_gamma   90.00
#
_symmetry.space_group_name_H-M   'P 1'
#
loop_
_entity.id
_entity.type
_entity.pdbx_description
1 polymer ?
#
loop_
_entity_poly.entity_id
_entity_poly.type
_entity_poly.pdbx_seq_one_letter_code
_entity_poly.pdbx_strand_id
1 'polypeptide(L)'
;MEKSVKGGFSQHQGFDILNGIDVVQRLMACVMPMLNQRLTSIYSDLINQNNSYLNQINDQFIIPEISKLKSIAEFIQDVSEDMHHISKSNCLSIATLTNIQQRRIDLKQVFYTFITRLEGSINSLLFDPQSIANSYLIARYALSNYIVSLVLESIVSGNIDDESVQRLEQKVEKCFNELNDITWKLSNILENRKFANANEINNINSFYRWSYDYTAQNQLNNLHNQNYNIDNIKSNTLSYFDINFEKERLKEFVSARHEFIKTIRITKS
;
A
#
# COMPACT_ATOMS: atom_id res chain seq x y z
N MET A 1 74.98 -7.61 -31.26
CA MET A 1 74.07 -8.33 -32.17
C MET A 1 73.17 -9.20 -31.29
N GLU A 2 71.98 -8.70 -30.94
CA GLU A 2 70.68 -9.09 -31.53
C GLU A 2 70.25 -10.52 -31.07
N LYS A 3 69.10 -10.82 -30.43
CA LYS A 3 67.73 -10.30 -30.53
C LYS A 3 66.84 -10.72 -29.32
N SER A 4 65.92 -9.83 -28.96
CA SER A 4 64.53 -9.95 -28.43
C SER A 4 64.01 -11.18 -27.65
N VAL A 5 63.34 -10.91 -26.51
CA VAL A 5 62.03 -11.50 -26.16
C VAL A 5 61.11 -10.42 -25.55
N LYS A 6 59.86 -10.35 -26.03
CA LYS A 6 58.76 -9.44 -25.66
C LYS A 6 57.96 -9.95 -24.46
N GLY A 7 57.31 -9.02 -23.74
CA GLY A 7 56.19 -9.23 -22.82
C GLY A 7 56.32 -8.21 -21.69
N GLY A 8 55.45 -7.22 -21.48
CA GLY A 8 53.99 -7.24 -21.53
C GLY A 8 53.51 -6.77 -20.16
N PHE A 9 52.97 -5.55 -20.10
CA PHE A 9 52.11 -4.91 -19.08
C PHE A 9 52.23 -5.24 -17.56
N SER A 10 52.05 -4.15 -16.80
CA SER A 10 51.41 -4.08 -15.48
C SER A 10 52.31 -4.18 -14.25
N GLN A 11 52.27 -3.10 -13.45
CA GLN A 11 52.57 -2.95 -12.02
C GLN A 11 53.07 -1.49 -11.88
N HIS A 12 52.29 -0.51 -11.43
CA HIS A 12 51.49 -0.48 -10.21
C HIS A 12 50.35 0.55 -10.33
N GLN A 13 49.12 0.10 -10.56
CA GLN A 13 47.89 0.89 -10.33
C GLN A 13 46.75 0.01 -9.77
N GLY A 14 47.09 -1.16 -9.22
CA GLY A 14 46.11 -2.20 -8.84
C GLY A 14 45.74 -2.26 -7.37
N PHE A 15 46.39 -1.50 -6.48
CA PHE A 15 46.18 -1.66 -5.03
C PHE A 15 45.27 -0.60 -4.38
N ASP A 16 45.06 0.55 -5.02
CA ASP A 16 44.27 1.64 -4.40
C ASP A 16 42.79 1.66 -4.78
N ILE A 17 42.36 0.84 -5.76
CA ILE A 17 40.94 0.73 -6.16
C ILE A 17 40.23 -0.40 -5.41
N LEU A 18 40.98 -1.35 -4.83
CA LEU A 18 40.44 -2.48 -4.09
C LEU A 18 39.90 -2.15 -2.68
N ASN A 19 40.09 -0.92 -2.17
CA ASN A 19 39.69 -0.57 -0.81
C ASN A 19 38.35 0.17 -0.69
N GLY A 20 37.86 0.86 -1.73
CA GLY A 20 36.63 1.65 -1.62
C GLY A 20 35.35 0.82 -1.73
N ILE A 21 35.28 -0.02 -2.75
CA ILE A 21 34.09 -0.82 -3.07
C ILE A 21 33.89 -1.93 -2.05
N ASP A 22 34.98 -2.60 -1.62
CA ASP A 22 34.92 -3.69 -0.64
C ASP A 22 34.56 -3.18 0.77
N VAL A 23 35.00 -1.96 1.13
CA VAL A 23 34.59 -1.30 2.38
C VAL A 23 33.12 -0.88 2.31
N VAL A 24 32.65 -0.30 1.20
CA VAL A 24 31.23 0.07 1.01
C VAL A 24 30.33 -1.18 1.03
N GLN A 25 30.73 -2.29 0.41
CA GLN A 25 29.98 -3.55 0.47
C GLN A 25 29.92 -4.12 1.88
N ARG A 26 31.02 -4.10 2.63
CA ARG A 26 31.05 -4.55 4.04
C ARG A 26 30.24 -3.65 4.96
N LEU A 27 30.26 -2.33 4.73
CA LEU A 27 29.44 -1.37 5.47
C LEU A 27 27.95 -1.56 5.17
N MET A 28 27.58 -1.74 3.89
CA MET A 28 26.21 -2.07 3.49
C MET A 28 25.76 -3.39 4.11
N ALA A 29 26.58 -4.43 4.11
CA ALA A 29 26.24 -5.71 4.73
C ALA A 29 26.02 -5.63 6.26
N CYS A 30 26.62 -4.64 6.93
CA CYS A 30 26.53 -4.44 8.37
C CYS A 30 25.34 -3.53 8.76
N VAL A 31 25.10 -2.46 7.99
CA VAL A 31 24.14 -1.41 8.36
C VAL A 31 22.78 -1.64 7.68
N MET A 32 22.73 -2.28 6.50
CA MET A 32 21.46 -2.63 5.83
C MET A 32 20.50 -3.42 6.75
N PRO A 33 20.96 -4.39 7.58
CA PRO A 33 20.13 -5.02 8.59
C PRO A 33 19.51 -4.06 9.62
N MET A 34 20.22 -3.01 10.03
CA MET A 34 19.74 -2.03 11.01
C MET A 34 18.69 -1.09 10.38
N LEU A 35 18.92 -0.70 9.12
CA LEU A 35 17.94 0.02 8.32
C LEU A 35 16.69 -0.86 8.13
N ASN A 36 16.87 -2.11 7.73
CA ASN A 36 15.80 -3.09 7.55
C ASN A 36 15.00 -3.30 8.83
N GLN A 37 15.64 -3.44 9.99
CA GLN A 37 14.95 -3.59 11.27
C GLN A 37 14.12 -2.36 11.63
N ARG A 38 14.64 -1.15 11.37
CA ARG A 38 13.93 0.10 11.61
C ARG A 38 12.77 0.30 10.63
N LEU A 39 12.93 -0.09 9.38
CA LEU A 39 11.88 -0.04 8.36
C LEU A 39 10.80 -1.10 8.61
N THR A 40 11.17 -2.32 9.00
CA THR A 40 10.24 -3.37 9.45
C THR A 40 9.43 -2.89 10.65
N SER A 41 10.06 -2.19 11.62
CA SER A 41 9.36 -1.61 12.77
C SER A 41 8.34 -0.53 12.37
N ILE A 42 8.66 0.33 11.40
CA ILE A 42 7.75 1.38 10.92
C ILE A 42 6.53 0.75 10.19
N TYR A 43 6.73 -0.35 9.49
CA TYR A 43 5.68 -1.02 8.70
C TYR A 43 4.92 -2.13 9.43
N SER A 44 5.41 -2.64 10.57
CA SER A 44 4.73 -3.66 11.38
C SER A 44 3.36 -3.18 11.86
N ASP A 45 3.24 -1.90 12.27
CA ASP A 45 1.97 -1.30 12.65
C ASP A 45 0.98 -1.24 11.48
N LEU A 46 1.47 -0.96 10.26
CA LEU A 46 0.64 -0.97 9.06
C LEU A 46 0.17 -2.39 8.71
N ILE A 47 1.06 -3.39 8.82
CA ILE A 47 0.72 -4.80 8.60
C ILE A 47 -0.35 -5.24 9.62
N ASN A 48 -0.19 -4.89 10.89
CA ASN A 48 -1.14 -5.20 11.95
C ASN A 48 -2.50 -4.48 11.75
N GLN A 49 -2.49 -3.20 11.38
CA GLN A 49 -3.70 -2.45 11.04
C GLN A 49 -4.40 -3.04 9.82
N ASN A 50 -3.65 -3.36 8.77
CA ASN A 50 -4.16 -4.01 7.56
C ASN A 50 -4.81 -5.37 7.88
N ASN A 51 -4.17 -6.18 8.73
CA ASN A 51 -4.71 -7.46 9.19
C ASN A 51 -6.00 -7.28 10.02
N SER A 52 -6.10 -6.21 10.82
CA SER A 52 -7.34 -5.88 11.53
C SER A 52 -8.49 -5.53 10.58
N TYR A 53 -8.22 -4.83 9.47
CA TYR A 53 -9.21 -4.53 8.45
C TYR A 53 -9.70 -5.77 7.72
N LEU A 54 -8.82 -6.74 7.45
CA LEU A 54 -9.24 -8.03 6.86
C LEU A 54 -10.21 -8.79 7.77
N ASN A 55 -10.03 -8.72 9.09
CA ASN A 55 -10.92 -9.38 10.05
C ASN A 55 -12.29 -8.70 10.18
N GLN A 56 -12.44 -7.48 9.64
CA GLN A 56 -13.72 -6.75 9.60
C GLN A 56 -14.52 -7.03 8.31
N ILE A 57 -13.94 -7.70 7.32
CA ILE A 57 -14.64 -8.08 6.09
C ILE A 57 -15.53 -9.29 6.37
N ASN A 58 -16.82 -9.04 6.60
CA ASN A 58 -17.85 -10.08 6.68
C ASN A 58 -18.48 -10.30 5.30
N ASP A 59 -17.89 -11.18 4.48
CA ASP A 59 -18.56 -11.58 3.23
C ASP A 59 -18.23 -13.01 2.81
N GLN A 60 -19.29 -13.81 2.56
CA GLN A 60 -19.20 -15.21 2.19
C GLN A 60 -18.69 -15.39 0.74
N PHE A 61 -18.75 -14.33 -0.08
CA PHE A 61 -18.45 -14.37 -1.52
C PHE A 61 -17.05 -13.87 -1.90
N ILE A 62 -16.23 -13.39 -0.94
CA ILE A 62 -14.91 -12.78 -1.19
C ILE A 62 -13.76 -13.63 -0.58
N ILE A 63 -14.07 -14.86 -0.16
CA ILE A 63 -13.14 -15.75 0.53
C ILE A 63 -11.83 -16.00 -0.26
N PRO A 64 -11.85 -16.25 -1.59
CA PRO A 64 -10.61 -16.50 -2.33
C PRO A 64 -9.68 -15.29 -2.37
N GLU A 65 -10.22 -14.10 -2.60
CA GLU A 65 -9.42 -12.87 -2.63
C GLU A 65 -8.92 -12.51 -1.23
N ILE A 66 -9.72 -12.68 -0.18
CA ILE A 66 -9.29 -12.50 1.22
C ILE A 66 -8.15 -13.47 1.56
N SER A 67 -8.27 -14.73 1.16
CA SER A 67 -7.22 -15.74 1.38
C SER A 67 -5.93 -15.37 0.65
N LYS A 68 -6.03 -14.90 -0.61
CA LYS A 68 -4.88 -14.39 -1.37
C LYS A 68 -4.23 -13.20 -0.68
N LEU A 69 -5.04 -12.25 -0.17
CA LEU A 69 -4.56 -11.07 0.55
C LEU A 69 -3.88 -11.41 1.88
N LYS A 70 -4.38 -12.41 2.61
CA LYS A 70 -3.73 -12.96 3.82
C LYS A 70 -2.39 -13.59 3.51
N SER A 71 -2.33 -14.46 2.49
CA SER A 71 -1.08 -15.08 2.06
C SER A 71 -0.02 -14.06 1.62
N ILE A 72 -0.44 -12.96 0.99
CA ILE A 72 0.48 -11.88 0.62
C ILE A 72 0.98 -11.12 1.85
N ALA A 73 0.15 -10.87 2.85
CA ALA A 73 0.57 -10.23 4.09
C ALA A 73 1.53 -11.11 4.90
N GLU A 74 1.24 -12.41 5.02
CA GLU A 74 2.15 -13.38 5.64
C GLU A 74 3.51 -13.38 4.94
N PHE A 75 3.53 -13.42 3.61
CA PHE A 75 4.77 -13.33 2.82
C PHE A 75 5.52 -12.01 3.07
N ILE A 76 4.82 -10.87 3.10
CA ILE A 76 5.41 -9.55 3.39
C ILE A 76 6.03 -9.55 4.79
N GLN A 77 5.36 -10.14 5.77
CA GLN A 77 5.85 -10.26 7.13
C GLN A 77 7.11 -11.14 7.21
N ASP A 78 7.08 -12.34 6.61
CA ASP A 78 8.21 -13.26 6.55
C ASP A 78 9.45 -12.59 5.94
N VAL A 79 9.28 -11.87 4.82
CA VAL A 79 10.36 -11.12 4.18
C VAL A 79 10.92 -10.03 5.10
N SER A 80 10.05 -9.35 5.86
CA SER A 80 10.43 -8.30 6.78
C SER A 80 11.26 -8.83 7.97
N GLU A 81 10.91 -10.01 8.47
CA GLU A 81 11.58 -10.71 9.58
C GLU A 81 12.94 -11.30 9.12
N ASP A 82 12.99 -11.88 7.92
CA ASP A 82 14.19 -12.54 7.37
C ASP A 82 15.14 -11.62 6.60
N MET A 83 14.87 -10.32 6.59
CA MET A 83 15.59 -9.36 5.74
C MET A 83 17.11 -9.38 5.95
N HIS A 84 17.59 -9.62 7.18
CA HIS A 84 19.02 -9.78 7.48
C HIS A 84 19.67 -11.00 6.80
N HIS A 85 18.92 -12.10 6.69
CA HIS A 85 19.38 -13.31 6.03
C HIS A 85 19.31 -13.17 4.51
N ILE A 86 18.24 -12.57 4.00
CA ILE A 86 18.04 -12.29 2.57
C ILE A 86 19.19 -11.44 2.03
N SER A 87 19.58 -10.37 2.74
CA SER A 87 20.63 -9.44 2.29
C SER A 87 22.03 -10.04 2.20
N LYS A 88 22.28 -11.22 2.81
CA LYS A 88 23.59 -11.89 2.77
C LYS A 88 23.77 -12.82 1.57
N SER A 89 22.71 -13.12 0.83
CA SER A 89 22.76 -14.05 -0.30
C SER A 89 22.13 -13.43 -1.53
N ASN A 90 22.94 -13.29 -2.59
CA ASN A 90 22.47 -12.74 -3.87
C ASN A 90 21.36 -13.59 -4.49
N CYS A 91 21.47 -14.93 -4.39
CA CYS A 91 20.44 -15.84 -4.89
C CYS A 91 19.11 -15.68 -4.13
N LEU A 92 19.15 -15.55 -2.79
CA LEU A 92 17.95 -15.30 -1.99
C LEU A 92 17.36 -13.92 -2.28
N SER A 93 18.21 -12.89 -2.39
CA SER A 93 17.78 -11.52 -2.74
C SER A 93 17.05 -11.49 -4.08
N ILE A 94 17.58 -12.14 -5.13
CA ILE A 94 16.94 -12.18 -6.46
C ILE A 94 15.62 -12.96 -6.42
N ALA A 95 15.58 -14.10 -5.73
CA ALA A 95 14.37 -14.90 -5.59
C ALA A 95 13.26 -14.14 -4.85
N THR A 96 13.61 -13.51 -3.72
CA THR A 96 12.70 -12.67 -2.93
C THR A 96 12.21 -11.47 -3.73
N LEU A 97 13.10 -10.78 -4.44
CA LEU A 97 12.76 -9.65 -5.30
C LEU A 97 11.72 -10.03 -6.36
N THR A 98 11.92 -11.17 -7.04
CA THR A 98 10.99 -11.69 -8.05
C THR A 98 9.62 -11.96 -7.44
N ASN A 99 9.58 -12.59 -6.25
CA ASN A 99 8.33 -12.88 -5.55
C ASN A 99 7.61 -11.60 -5.10
N ILE A 100 8.32 -10.61 -4.56
CA ILE A 100 7.75 -9.30 -4.21
C ILE A 100 7.13 -8.65 -5.45
N GLN A 101 7.84 -8.64 -6.59
CA GLN A 101 7.34 -8.05 -7.83
C GLN A 101 6.08 -8.77 -8.34
N GLN A 102 6.04 -10.09 -8.26
CA GLN A 102 4.86 -10.87 -8.63
C GLN A 102 3.66 -10.55 -7.72
N ARG A 103 3.86 -10.51 -6.40
CA ARG A 103 2.79 -10.13 -5.45
C ARG A 103 2.34 -8.69 -5.63
N ARG A 104 3.25 -7.77 -5.97
CA ARG A 104 2.92 -6.39 -6.30
C ARG A 104 1.99 -6.30 -7.52
N ILE A 105 2.20 -7.12 -8.55
CA ILE A 105 1.31 -7.22 -9.71
C ILE A 105 -0.07 -7.74 -9.28
N ASP A 106 -0.10 -8.81 -8.48
CA ASP A 106 -1.33 -9.38 -7.93
C ASP A 106 -2.15 -8.34 -7.14
N LEU A 107 -1.50 -7.59 -6.25
CA LEU A 107 -2.13 -6.54 -5.44
C LEU A 107 -2.71 -5.42 -6.30
N LYS A 108 -1.98 -4.99 -7.34
CA LYS A 108 -2.45 -3.96 -8.26
C LYS A 108 -3.68 -4.42 -9.05
N GLN A 109 -3.73 -5.70 -9.43
CA GLN A 109 -4.91 -6.28 -10.08
C GLN A 109 -6.11 -6.34 -9.14
N VAL A 110 -5.91 -6.76 -7.89
CA VAL A 110 -6.98 -6.76 -6.87
C VAL A 110 -7.50 -5.33 -6.67
N PHE A 111 -6.61 -4.35 -6.49
CA PHE A 111 -6.99 -2.95 -6.36
C PHE A 111 -7.93 -2.50 -7.49
N TYR A 112 -7.50 -2.56 -8.76
CA TYR A 112 -8.34 -2.09 -9.86
C TYR A 112 -9.62 -2.91 -10.04
N THR A 113 -9.60 -4.21 -9.74
CA THR A 113 -10.80 -5.05 -9.80
C THR A 113 -11.87 -4.53 -8.84
N PHE A 114 -11.49 -4.21 -7.60
CA PHE A 114 -12.44 -3.73 -6.60
C PHE A 114 -12.80 -2.25 -6.78
N ILE A 115 -11.93 -1.43 -7.39
CA ILE A 115 -12.31 -0.09 -7.85
C ILE A 115 -13.40 -0.17 -8.91
N THR A 116 -13.25 -1.01 -9.93
CA THR A 116 -14.29 -1.18 -10.96
C THR A 116 -15.60 -1.70 -10.35
N ARG A 117 -15.52 -2.65 -9.38
CA ARG A 117 -16.71 -3.13 -8.65
C ARG A 117 -17.39 -2.03 -7.85
N LEU A 118 -16.63 -1.15 -7.19
CA LEU A 118 -17.16 0.02 -6.50
C LEU A 118 -17.90 0.94 -7.47
N GLU A 119 -17.26 1.32 -8.57
CA GLU A 119 -17.86 2.19 -9.58
C GLU A 119 -19.16 1.58 -10.14
N GLY A 120 -19.20 0.27 -10.37
CA GLY A 120 -20.41 -0.43 -10.78
C GLY A 120 -21.51 -0.45 -9.70
N SER A 121 -21.14 -0.74 -8.45
CA SER A 121 -22.08 -0.84 -7.32
C SER A 121 -22.70 0.50 -6.95
N ILE A 122 -21.91 1.58 -7.06
CA ILE A 122 -22.35 2.94 -6.77
C ILE A 122 -23.39 3.43 -7.79
N ASN A 123 -23.24 3.04 -9.06
CA ASN A 123 -24.16 3.41 -10.14
C ASN A 123 -25.39 2.48 -10.25
N SER A 124 -25.50 1.47 -9.39
CA SER A 124 -26.61 0.53 -9.37
C SER A 124 -27.89 1.13 -8.75
N LEU A 125 -29.04 0.75 -9.30
CA LEU A 125 -30.36 0.99 -8.70
C LEU A 125 -30.48 0.27 -7.34
N LEU A 126 -29.92 -0.95 -7.26
CA LEU A 126 -29.76 -1.74 -6.03
C LEU A 126 -28.52 -1.26 -5.29
N PHE A 127 -28.72 -0.36 -4.33
CA PHE A 127 -27.67 0.12 -3.44
C PHE A 127 -27.49 -0.85 -2.28
N ASP A 128 -26.35 -1.54 -2.27
CA ASP A 128 -25.91 -2.37 -1.15
C ASP A 128 -24.75 -1.68 -0.42
N PRO A 129 -25.03 -1.01 0.71
CA PRO A 129 -24.01 -0.35 1.51
C PRO A 129 -22.89 -1.30 1.94
N GLN A 130 -23.21 -2.56 2.26
CA GLN A 130 -22.23 -3.51 2.80
C GLN A 130 -21.25 -3.94 1.71
N SER A 131 -21.73 -4.23 0.50
CA SER A 131 -20.89 -4.58 -0.64
C SER A 131 -19.95 -3.42 -1.03
N ILE A 132 -20.44 -2.18 -0.97
CA ILE A 132 -19.63 -0.97 -1.20
C ILE A 132 -18.55 -0.84 -0.12
N ALA A 133 -18.91 -1.00 1.15
CA ALA A 133 -17.96 -0.94 2.25
C ALA A 133 -16.85 -2.01 2.09
N ASN A 134 -17.24 -3.26 1.85
CA ASN A 134 -16.33 -4.39 1.66
C ASN A 134 -15.38 -4.14 0.47
N SER A 135 -15.92 -3.69 -0.67
CA SER A 135 -15.11 -3.44 -1.86
C SER A 135 -14.09 -2.31 -1.65
N TYR A 136 -14.47 -1.25 -0.92
CA TYR A 136 -13.58 -0.17 -0.55
C TYR A 136 -12.45 -0.64 0.36
N LEU A 137 -12.78 -1.38 1.42
CA LEU A 137 -11.79 -1.92 2.35
C LEU A 137 -10.80 -2.85 1.65
N ILE A 138 -11.26 -3.69 0.73
CA ILE A 138 -10.40 -4.59 -0.05
C ILE A 138 -9.46 -3.82 -0.97
N ALA A 139 -9.98 -2.86 -1.74
CA ALA A 139 -9.16 -2.05 -2.63
C ALA A 139 -8.08 -1.31 -1.83
N ARG A 140 -8.47 -0.69 -0.72
CA ARG A 140 -7.55 0.00 0.17
C ARG A 140 -6.48 -0.94 0.75
N TYR A 141 -6.88 -2.12 1.24
CA TYR A 141 -5.94 -3.10 1.78
C TYR A 141 -4.91 -3.50 0.72
N ALA A 142 -5.38 -3.77 -0.51
CA ALA A 142 -4.53 -4.15 -1.63
C ALA A 142 -3.53 -3.04 -1.97
N LEU A 143 -3.97 -1.77 -1.97
CA LEU A 143 -3.11 -0.63 -2.22
C LEU A 143 -2.08 -0.42 -1.09
N SER A 144 -2.48 -0.60 0.16
CA SER A 144 -1.58 -0.44 1.32
C SER A 144 -0.46 -1.48 1.25
N ASN A 145 -0.79 -2.74 0.99
CA ASN A 145 0.20 -3.81 0.80
C ASN A 145 1.04 -3.61 -0.47
N TYR A 146 0.48 -2.97 -1.51
CA TYR A 146 1.22 -2.61 -2.72
C TYR A 146 2.32 -1.59 -2.41
N ILE A 147 2.02 -0.59 -1.59
CA ILE A 147 2.99 0.42 -1.14
C ILE A 147 4.09 -0.23 -0.29
N VAL A 148 3.73 -1.11 0.67
CA VAL A 148 4.73 -1.88 1.44
C VAL A 148 5.63 -2.68 0.51
N SER A 149 5.04 -3.38 -0.47
CA SER A 149 5.79 -4.17 -1.44
C SER A 149 6.75 -3.32 -2.28
N LEU A 150 6.37 -2.08 -2.63
CA LEU A 150 7.25 -1.14 -3.32
C LEU A 150 8.46 -0.76 -2.46
N VAL A 151 8.26 -0.52 -1.17
CA VAL A 151 9.34 -0.20 -0.24
C VAL A 151 10.26 -1.40 -0.05
N LEU A 152 9.70 -2.59 0.18
CA LEU A 152 10.48 -3.84 0.30
C LEU A 152 11.28 -4.14 -0.98
N GLU A 153 10.69 -3.89 -2.15
CA GLU A 153 11.40 -4.02 -3.43
C GLU A 153 12.62 -3.09 -3.50
N SER A 154 12.47 -1.82 -3.11
CA SER A 154 13.58 -0.87 -3.04
C SER A 154 14.67 -1.30 -2.06
N ILE A 155 14.29 -1.87 -0.91
CA ILE A 155 15.20 -2.40 0.09
C ILE A 155 15.98 -3.61 -0.46
N VAL A 156 15.26 -4.65 -0.92
CA VAL A 156 15.86 -5.92 -1.37
C VAL A 156 16.73 -5.72 -2.62
N SER A 157 16.34 -4.81 -3.51
CA SER A 157 17.13 -4.48 -4.69
C SER A 157 18.34 -3.61 -4.40
N GLY A 158 18.46 -3.03 -3.20
CA GLY A 158 19.52 -2.08 -2.86
C GLY A 158 19.41 -0.74 -3.60
N ASN A 159 18.26 -0.45 -4.21
CA ASN A 159 17.98 0.78 -4.96
C ASN A 159 17.70 1.95 -4.00
N ILE A 160 18.72 2.34 -3.24
CA ILE A 160 18.62 3.38 -2.21
C ILE A 160 19.19 4.73 -2.65
N ASP A 161 19.61 4.88 -3.91
CA ASP A 161 20.09 6.15 -4.46
C ASP A 161 18.97 7.20 -4.57
N ASP A 162 19.36 8.47 -4.76
CA ASP A 162 18.43 9.62 -4.78
C ASP A 162 17.39 9.52 -5.90
N GLU A 163 17.78 9.03 -7.08
CA GLU A 163 16.85 8.89 -8.19
C GLU A 163 15.86 7.75 -7.94
N SER A 164 16.32 6.61 -7.44
CA SER A 164 15.47 5.47 -7.11
C SER A 164 14.44 5.79 -6.02
N VAL A 165 14.85 6.51 -4.97
CA VAL A 165 13.93 6.92 -3.91
C VAL A 165 12.94 7.97 -4.40
N GLN A 166 13.37 8.94 -5.20
CA GLN A 166 12.44 9.90 -5.80
C GLN A 166 11.39 9.21 -6.69
N ARG A 167 11.80 8.20 -7.46
CA ARG A 167 10.87 7.38 -8.27
C ARG A 167 9.90 6.58 -7.39
N LEU A 168 10.36 6.07 -6.24
CA LEU A 168 9.50 5.41 -5.26
C LEU A 168 8.46 6.39 -4.70
N GLU A 169 8.89 7.56 -4.24
CA GLU A 169 8.01 8.62 -3.71
C GLU A 169 6.94 9.01 -4.74
N GLN A 170 7.34 9.26 -5.99
CA GLN A 170 6.39 9.59 -7.06
C GLN A 170 5.36 8.49 -7.32
N LYS A 171 5.78 7.21 -7.27
CA LYS A 171 4.85 6.07 -7.43
C LYS A 171 3.87 5.97 -6.26
N VAL A 172 4.36 6.10 -5.03
CA VAL A 172 3.53 6.03 -3.82
C VAL A 172 2.56 7.22 -3.76
N GLU A 173 3.03 8.43 -4.07
CA GLU A 173 2.20 9.63 -4.15
C GLU A 173 1.09 9.48 -5.20
N LYS A 174 1.41 8.90 -6.37
CA LYS A 174 0.39 8.60 -7.38
C LYS A 174 -0.68 7.64 -6.85
N CYS A 175 -0.29 6.58 -6.15
CA CYS A 175 -1.21 5.63 -5.53
C CYS A 175 -2.11 6.30 -4.49
N PHE A 176 -1.54 7.16 -3.63
CA PHE A 176 -2.30 7.94 -2.67
C PHE A 176 -3.33 8.85 -3.33
N ASN A 177 -2.95 9.53 -4.41
CA ASN A 177 -3.86 10.39 -5.18
C ASN A 177 -4.99 9.60 -5.85
N GLU A 178 -4.70 8.41 -6.41
CA GLU A 178 -5.72 7.53 -6.98
C GLU A 178 -6.76 7.11 -5.93
N LEU A 179 -6.34 6.69 -4.73
CA LEU A 179 -7.27 6.31 -3.67
C LEU A 179 -8.06 7.52 -3.12
N ASN A 180 -7.42 8.68 -3.02
CA ASN A 180 -8.08 9.89 -2.53
C ASN A 180 -9.19 10.36 -3.48
N ASP A 181 -8.94 10.35 -4.80
CA ASP A 181 -9.94 10.68 -5.81
C ASP A 181 -11.15 9.75 -5.71
N ILE A 182 -10.91 8.45 -5.56
CA ILE A 182 -11.97 7.45 -5.39
C ILE A 182 -12.75 7.66 -4.10
N THR A 183 -12.05 7.92 -2.99
CA THR A 183 -12.67 8.18 -1.68
C THR A 183 -13.56 9.43 -1.75
N TRP A 184 -13.09 10.49 -2.41
CA TRP A 184 -13.85 11.72 -2.61
C TRP A 184 -15.09 11.49 -3.48
N LYS A 185 -14.93 10.81 -4.62
CA LYS A 185 -16.04 10.45 -5.52
C LYS A 185 -17.12 9.65 -4.78
N LEU A 186 -16.71 8.63 -4.02
CA LEU A 186 -17.62 7.80 -3.23
C LEU A 186 -18.33 8.66 -2.16
N SER A 187 -17.61 9.48 -1.41
CA SER A 187 -18.19 10.38 -0.41
C SER A 187 -19.24 11.33 -1.01
N ASN A 188 -18.96 11.91 -2.17
CA ASN A 188 -19.89 12.80 -2.87
C ASN A 188 -21.15 12.07 -3.32
N ILE A 189 -21.02 10.84 -3.84
CA ILE A 189 -22.18 10.06 -4.29
C ILE A 189 -23.05 9.63 -3.11
N LEU A 190 -22.43 9.23 -1.99
CA LEU A 190 -23.15 8.91 -0.75
C LEU A 190 -23.95 10.12 -0.24
N GLU A 191 -23.36 11.32 -0.28
CA GLU A 191 -24.06 12.56 0.09
C GLU A 191 -25.23 12.88 -0.85
N ASN A 192 -25.03 12.78 -2.17
CA ASN A 192 -26.10 12.99 -3.14
C ASN A 192 -27.27 12.02 -2.92
N ARG A 193 -26.97 10.76 -2.57
CA ARG A 193 -28.00 9.76 -2.27
C ARG A 193 -28.73 10.07 -0.96
N LYS A 194 -28.01 10.50 0.08
CA LYS A 194 -28.63 10.96 1.33
C LYS A 194 -29.55 12.16 1.12
N PHE A 195 -29.14 13.10 0.27
CA PHE A 195 -29.96 14.24 -0.12
C PHE A 195 -31.23 13.82 -0.89
N ALA A 196 -31.10 12.91 -1.86
CA ALA A 196 -32.24 12.34 -2.57
C ALA A 196 -33.22 11.63 -1.63
N ASN A 197 -32.70 10.82 -0.69
CA ASN A 197 -33.50 10.15 0.33
C ASN A 197 -34.25 11.14 1.23
N ALA A 198 -33.61 12.25 1.63
CA ALA A 198 -34.26 13.28 2.44
C ALA A 198 -35.42 13.95 1.70
N ASN A 199 -35.25 14.25 0.41
CA ASN A 199 -36.33 14.79 -0.43
C ASN A 199 -37.50 13.81 -0.54
N GLU A 200 -37.20 12.52 -0.75
CA GLU A 200 -38.24 11.49 -0.85
C GLU A 200 -38.98 11.27 0.47
N ILE A 201 -38.27 11.27 1.60
CA ILE A 201 -38.88 11.24 2.94
C ILE A 201 -39.85 12.41 3.12
N ASN A 202 -39.44 13.63 2.74
CA ASN A 202 -40.29 14.81 2.81
C ASN A 202 -41.54 14.70 1.92
N ASN A 203 -41.39 14.15 0.71
CA ASN A 203 -42.50 13.90 -0.19
C ASN A 203 -43.50 12.92 0.43
N ILE A 204 -43.04 11.75 0.88
CA ILE A 204 -43.90 10.72 1.48
C ILE A 204 -44.64 11.29 2.70
N ASN A 205 -43.92 11.97 3.60
CA ASN A 205 -44.52 12.60 4.78
C ASN A 205 -45.56 13.68 4.43
N SER A 206 -45.39 14.37 3.30
CA SER A 206 -46.34 15.37 2.83
C SER A 206 -47.59 14.74 2.22
N PHE A 207 -47.43 13.71 1.39
CA PHE A 207 -48.54 13.02 0.70
C PHE A 207 -49.38 12.15 1.63
N TYR A 208 -48.76 11.46 2.58
CA TYR A 208 -49.43 10.52 3.49
C TYR A 208 -49.62 11.09 4.91
N ARG A 209 -49.56 12.42 5.07
CA ARG A 209 -49.61 13.08 6.39
C ARG A 209 -50.84 12.72 7.24
N TRP A 210 -51.98 12.47 6.58
CA TRP A 210 -53.28 12.28 7.23
C TRP A 210 -53.83 10.85 7.06
N SER A 211 -53.06 9.94 6.46
CA SER A 211 -53.47 8.55 6.25
C SER A 211 -52.33 7.59 6.59
N TYR A 212 -52.67 6.52 7.31
CA TYR A 212 -51.70 5.47 7.60
C TYR A 212 -51.62 4.51 6.41
N ASP A 213 -50.66 4.74 5.52
CA ASP A 213 -50.35 3.85 4.40
C ASP A 213 -49.16 2.95 4.74
N TYR A 214 -49.39 1.63 4.79
CA TYR A 214 -48.38 0.65 5.18
C TYR A 214 -47.18 0.60 4.21
N THR A 215 -47.43 0.80 2.91
CA THR A 215 -46.38 0.80 1.89
C THR A 215 -45.49 2.03 2.03
N ALA A 216 -46.09 3.20 2.24
CA ALA A 216 -45.38 4.45 2.50
C ALA A 216 -44.50 4.37 3.75
N GLN A 217 -45.02 3.77 4.83
CA GLN A 217 -44.25 3.56 6.07
C GLN A 217 -43.06 2.62 5.87
N ASN A 218 -43.23 1.52 5.13
CA ASN A 218 -42.11 0.63 4.80
C ASN A 218 -41.04 1.33 3.95
N GLN A 219 -41.46 2.18 3.01
CA GLN A 219 -40.53 2.97 2.20
C GLN A 219 -39.76 3.99 3.05
N LEU A 220 -40.42 4.70 3.97
CA LEU A 220 -39.75 5.59 4.93
C LEU A 220 -38.70 4.86 5.76
N ASN A 221 -39.05 3.70 6.33
CA ASN A 221 -38.13 2.89 7.12
C ASN A 221 -36.91 2.45 6.29
N ASN A 222 -37.11 2.06 5.03
CA ASN A 222 -36.02 1.71 4.13
C ASN A 222 -35.08 2.92 3.87
N LEU A 223 -35.64 4.09 3.56
CA LEU A 223 -34.85 5.31 3.32
C LEU A 223 -34.06 5.75 4.57
N HIS A 224 -34.66 5.66 5.76
CA HIS A 224 -33.96 5.91 7.02
C HIS A 224 -32.83 4.92 7.28
N ASN A 225 -33.06 3.63 7.06
CA ASN A 225 -32.03 2.59 7.18
C ASN A 225 -30.88 2.80 6.19
N GLN A 226 -31.17 3.20 4.95
CA GLN A 226 -30.14 3.55 3.97
C GLN A 226 -29.30 4.74 4.44
N ASN A 227 -29.93 5.80 4.95
CA ASN A 227 -29.22 6.97 5.47
C ASN A 227 -28.31 6.61 6.66
N TYR A 228 -28.79 5.76 7.57
CA TYR A 228 -27.98 5.24 8.68
C TYR A 228 -26.75 4.48 8.18
N ASN A 229 -26.93 3.60 7.19
CA ASN A 229 -25.82 2.84 6.61
C ASN A 229 -24.82 3.73 5.85
N ILE A 230 -25.30 4.77 5.17
CA ILE A 230 -24.45 5.78 4.52
C ILE A 230 -23.57 6.48 5.57
N ASP A 231 -24.17 6.92 6.67
CA ASP A 231 -23.43 7.59 7.76
C ASP A 231 -22.39 6.66 8.39
N ASN A 232 -22.73 5.37 8.53
CA ASN A 232 -21.82 4.34 9.00
C ASN A 232 -20.62 4.17 8.06
N ILE A 233 -20.83 4.06 6.73
CA ILE A 233 -19.73 3.95 5.75
C ILE A 233 -18.81 5.17 5.80
N LYS A 234 -19.39 6.37 5.87
CA LYS A 234 -18.59 7.60 5.94
C LYS A 234 -17.74 7.66 7.21
N SER A 235 -18.34 7.31 8.34
CA SER A 235 -17.70 7.44 9.66
C SER A 235 -16.74 6.30 9.98
N ASN A 236 -17.00 5.09 9.45
CA ASN A 236 -16.32 3.85 9.83
C ASN A 236 -15.75 3.08 8.62
N THR A 237 -15.70 3.63 7.42
CA THR A 237 -15.05 2.95 6.28
C THR A 237 -14.15 3.91 5.53
N LEU A 238 -14.65 5.08 5.18
CA LEU A 238 -13.88 6.10 4.47
C LEU A 238 -12.89 6.84 5.39
N SER A 239 -13.24 7.01 6.66
CA SER A 239 -12.42 7.73 7.66
C SER A 239 -11.12 7.02 8.04
N TYR A 240 -11.02 5.71 7.80
CA TYR A 240 -9.92 4.92 8.33
C TYR A 240 -8.58 5.25 7.63
N PHE A 241 -8.56 5.84 6.42
CA PHE A 241 -7.32 6.06 5.63
C PHE A 241 -6.84 7.48 5.81
N ASP A 242 -5.94 7.70 6.76
CA ASP A 242 -5.25 8.97 6.89
C ASP A 242 -4.04 9.00 5.95
N ILE A 243 -4.26 9.62 4.79
CA ILE A 243 -3.23 9.82 3.77
C ILE A 243 -2.02 10.60 4.30
N ASN A 244 -2.22 11.52 5.26
CA ASN A 244 -1.13 12.30 5.81
C ASN A 244 -0.26 11.42 6.69
N PHE A 245 -0.88 10.57 7.49
CA PHE A 245 -0.17 9.58 8.30
C PHE A 245 0.67 8.63 7.43
N GLU A 246 0.12 8.13 6.33
CA GLU A 246 0.86 7.27 5.39
C GLU A 246 2.01 8.01 4.66
N LYS A 247 1.81 9.30 4.34
CA LYS A 247 2.88 10.16 3.82
C LYS A 247 3.98 10.40 4.85
N GLU A 248 3.65 10.61 6.12
CA GLU A 248 4.65 10.76 7.18
C GLU A 248 5.47 9.49 7.36
N ARG A 249 4.87 8.30 7.32
CA ARG A 249 5.61 7.03 7.35
C ARG A 249 6.60 6.89 6.18
N LEU A 250 6.18 7.28 4.97
CA LEU A 250 7.09 7.32 3.83
C LEU A 250 8.25 8.30 4.06
N LYS A 251 7.96 9.48 4.64
CA LYS A 251 9.01 10.45 5.01
C LYS A 251 9.95 9.89 6.07
N GLU A 252 9.46 9.12 7.05
CA GLU A 252 10.30 8.44 8.04
C GLU A 252 11.24 7.43 7.36
N PHE A 253 10.75 6.64 6.39
CA PHE A 253 11.59 5.77 5.56
C PHE A 253 12.69 6.57 4.84
N VAL A 254 12.30 7.66 4.16
CA VAL A 254 13.22 8.51 3.41
C VAL A 254 14.25 9.17 4.35
N SER A 255 13.82 9.59 5.54
CA SER A 255 14.68 10.22 6.55
C SER A 255 15.67 9.23 7.14
N ALA A 256 15.21 8.02 7.53
CA ALA A 256 16.07 6.96 8.03
C ALA A 256 17.13 6.55 6.99
N ARG A 257 16.73 6.47 5.71
CA ARG A 257 17.65 6.26 4.59
C ARG A 257 18.64 7.41 4.43
N HIS A 258 18.22 8.68 4.57
CA HIS A 258 19.13 9.82 4.49
C HIS A 258 20.15 9.84 5.63
N GLU A 259 19.72 9.56 6.86
CA GLU A 259 20.60 9.40 8.02
C GLU A 259 21.62 8.28 7.79
N PHE A 260 21.17 7.17 7.22
CA PHE A 260 22.03 6.06 6.82
C PHE A 260 23.09 6.48 5.79
N ILE A 261 22.70 7.11 4.68
CA ILE A 261 23.65 7.56 3.65
C ILE A 261 24.64 8.59 4.22
N LYS A 262 24.19 9.49 5.09
CA LYS A 262 25.07 10.45 5.79
C LYS A 262 26.09 9.74 6.68
N THR A 263 25.71 8.65 7.33
CA THR A 263 26.60 7.85 8.19
C THR A 263 27.64 7.07 7.37
N ILE A 264 27.30 6.65 6.15
CA ILE A 264 28.22 5.97 5.21
C ILE A 264 29.14 6.94 4.48
N ARG A 265 28.69 8.18 4.22
CA ARG A 265 29.56 9.26 3.74
C ARG A 265 30.54 9.64 4.85
N ILE A 266 31.61 8.86 4.99
CA ILE A 266 32.84 9.32 5.65
C ILE A 266 33.26 10.57 4.88
N THR A 267 33.10 11.73 5.52
CA THR A 267 33.71 12.98 5.07
C THR A 267 35.19 12.68 4.83
N LYS A 268 35.62 12.81 3.58
CA LYS A 268 37.03 13.02 3.28
C LYS A 268 37.44 14.29 4.03
N SER A 269 38.02 14.13 5.22
CA SER A 269 38.86 15.15 5.84
C SER A 269 40.27 14.95 5.33
#